data_AF-A0A6B3CXQ0-F1
#
_entry.id   AF-A0A6B3CXQ0-F1
#
_cell.length_a   1.000
_cell.length_b   1.000
_cell.length_c   1.000
_cell.angle_alpha   90.00
_cell.angle_beta   90.00
_cell.angle_gamma   90.00
#
_symmetry.space_group_name_H-M   'P 1'
#
loop_
_entity.id
_entity.type
_entity.pdbx_description
1 polymer ?
#
loop_
_entity_poly.entity_id
_entity_poly.type
_entity_poly.pdbx_seq_one_letter_code
_entity_poly.pdbx_strand_id
1 'polypeptide(L)' 'QTGEIADGALLIFPSADHLEETAVQHLRAGREKAGKTLDGFDICPTLPLALGDDKDVAALADTFRPYTALYVGGMGSR' A
#
# COMPACT_ATOMS: atom_id res chain seq x y z
N GLN A 1 11.85 -6.28 10.57
CA GLN A 1 12.46 -7.12 9.52
C GLN A 1 12.66 -6.36 8.22
N THR A 2 11.63 -5.97 7.44
CA THR A 2 11.83 -5.27 6.14
C THR A 2 12.77 -4.06 6.23
N GLY A 3 12.56 -3.18 7.20
CA GLY A 3 13.45 -2.04 7.43
C GLY A 3 14.91 -2.43 7.75
N GLU A 4 15.17 -3.62 8.28
CA GLU A 4 16.55 -4.05 8.61
C GLU A 4 17.29 -4.59 7.37
N ILE A 5 16.57 -5.27 6.46
CA ILE A 5 17.18 -6.15 5.46
C ILE A 5 16.97 -5.70 4.01
N ALA A 6 16.01 -4.81 3.73
CA ALA A 6 15.65 -4.40 2.39
C ALA A 6 16.11 -2.95 2.07
N ASP A 7 16.03 -2.60 0.78
CA ASP A 7 16.24 -1.25 0.26
C ASP A 7 14.93 -0.46 0.11
N GLY A 8 13.79 -1.13 0.30
CA GLY A 8 12.47 -0.51 0.24
C GLY A 8 11.36 -1.44 0.70
N ALA A 9 10.13 -0.94 0.67
CA ALA A 9 8.92 -1.64 1.03
C ALA A 9 7.82 -1.38 0.00
N LEU A 10 7.34 -2.45 -0.66
CA LEU A 10 6.12 -2.42 -1.45
C LEU A 10 4.94 -2.67 -0.53
N LEU A 11 4.03 -1.70 -0.43
CA LEU A 11 2.86 -1.80 0.45
C LEU A 11 1.62 -2.15 -0.38
N ILE A 12 0.85 -3.13 0.10
CA ILE A 12 -0.42 -3.51 -0.49
C ILE A 12 -1.56 -2.98 0.39
N PHE A 13 -2.59 -2.39 -0.23
CA PHE A 13 -3.73 -1.78 0.45
C PHE A 13 -3.39 -0.75 1.55
N PRO A 14 -2.43 0.18 1.33
CA PRO A 14 -2.17 1.21 2.33
C PRO A 14 -3.34 2.19 2.41
N SER A 15 -3.71 2.57 3.63
CA SER A 15 -4.52 3.78 3.86
C SER A 15 -3.56 4.95 4.10
N ALA A 16 -3.74 6.05 3.37
CA ALA A 16 -2.91 7.24 3.52
C ALA A 16 -3.02 7.82 4.95
N ASP A 17 -4.23 7.87 5.49
CA ASP A 17 -4.51 8.43 6.82
C ASP A 17 -3.90 7.59 7.96
N HIS A 18 -3.65 6.30 7.71
CA HIS A 18 -3.11 5.34 8.69
C HIS A 18 -1.70 4.85 8.31
N LEU A 19 -1.01 5.50 7.37
CA LEU A 19 0.24 4.98 6.83
C LEU A 19 1.37 4.97 7.88
N GLU A 20 1.43 6.00 8.72
CA GLU A 20 2.43 6.13 9.78
C GLU A 20 2.31 4.97 10.77
N GLU A 21 1.10 4.74 11.28
CA GLU A 21 0.84 3.74 12.32
C GLU A 21 0.83 2.30 11.79
N THR A 22 0.49 2.07 10.52
CA THR A 22 0.40 0.70 9.98
C THR A 22 1.69 0.22 9.32
N ALA A 23 2.54 1.13 8.83
CA ALA A 23 3.73 0.75 8.07
C ALA A 23 4.99 1.53 8.47
N VAL A 24 4.97 2.87 8.40
CA VAL A 24 6.20 3.67 8.45
C VAL A 24 6.90 3.55 9.79
N GLN A 25 6.16 3.52 10.92
CA GLN A 25 6.77 3.37 12.24
C GLN A 25 7.58 2.07 12.38
N HIS A 26 7.09 0.97 11.80
CA HIS A 26 7.74 -0.33 11.86
C HIS A 26 8.95 -0.41 10.92
N LEU A 27 8.85 0.22 9.75
CA LEU A 27 9.98 0.35 8.82
C LEU A 27 11.10 1.18 9.46
N ARG A 28 10.77 2.32 10.07
CA ARG A 28 11.71 3.19 10.79
C ARG A 28 12.41 2.45 11.92
N ALA A 29 11.66 1.75 12.78
CA ALA A 29 12.24 0.94 13.85
C ALA A 29 13.20 -0.14 13.33
N GLY A 30 12.88 -0.75 12.18
CA GLY A 30 13.77 -1.69 11.51
C GLY A 30 15.06 -1.02 10.99
N ARG A 31 14.94 0.16 10.37
CA ARG A 31 16.11 0.93 9.91
C ARG A 31 17.02 1.32 11.06
N GLU A 32 16.45 1.84 12.15
CA GLU A 32 17.18 2.20 13.37
C GLU A 32 17.96 1.02 13.95
N LYS A 33 17.33 -0.16 14.04
CA LYS A 33 17.98 -1.39 14.50
C LYS A 33 19.15 -1.81 13.61
N ALA A 34 19.11 -1.49 12.32
CA ALA A 34 20.20 -1.72 11.38
C ALA A 34 21.21 -0.56 11.32
N GLY A 35 21.08 0.46 12.17
CA GLY A 35 21.95 1.65 12.18
C GLY A 35 21.77 2.55 10.95
N LYS A 36 20.60 2.53 10.31
CA LYS A 36 20.28 3.29 9.09
C LYS A 36 19.12 4.27 9.34
N THR A 37 19.04 5.33 8.53
CA THR A 37 17.85 6.22 8.44
C THR A 37 16.92 5.73 7.34
N LEU A 38 15.77 6.40 7.15
CA LEU A 38 14.90 6.19 5.97
C LEU A 38 15.46 6.82 4.68
N ASP A 39 16.57 7.55 4.73
CA ASP A 39 17.16 8.14 3.52
C ASP A 39 17.58 7.04 2.55
N GLY A 40 17.15 7.16 1.30
CA GLY A 40 17.36 6.16 0.26
C GLY A 40 16.61 4.85 0.49
N PHE A 41 15.58 4.82 1.35
CA PHE A 41 14.69 3.67 1.52
C PHE A 41 13.31 3.96 0.90
N ASP A 42 12.94 3.23 -0.14
CA ASP A 42 11.72 3.51 -0.89
C ASP A 42 10.48 2.92 -0.21
N ILE A 43 9.52 3.76 0.17
CA ILE A 43 8.19 3.33 0.64
C ILE A 43 7.20 3.48 -0.50
N CYS A 44 6.81 2.36 -1.09
CA CYS A 44 6.10 2.29 -2.36
C CYS A 44 4.67 1.75 -2.17
N PRO A 45 3.66 2.62 -1.98
CA PRO A 45 2.27 2.20 -1.89
C PRO A 45 1.73 1.73 -3.25
N THR A 46 1.10 0.55 -3.26
CA THR A 46 0.40 0.01 -4.43
C THR A 46 -1.08 0.35 -4.33
N LEU A 47 -1.57 1.15 -5.28
CA LEU A 47 -2.95 1.62 -5.34
C LEU A 47 -3.55 1.34 -6.73
N PRO A 48 -4.82 0.92 -6.82
CA PRO A 48 -5.53 0.89 -8.10
C PRO A 48 -5.72 2.33 -8.61
N LEU A 49 -5.36 2.58 -9.88
CA LEU A 49 -5.46 3.90 -10.51
C LEU A 49 -6.11 3.78 -11.88
N ALA A 50 -7.07 4.68 -12.16
CA ALA A 50 -7.72 4.82 -13.45
C ALA A 50 -7.81 6.31 -13.79
N LEU A 51 -7.61 6.65 -15.07
CA LEU A 51 -7.60 8.02 -15.57
C LEU A 51 -8.60 8.15 -16.71
N GLY A 52 -9.39 9.23 -16.71
CA GLY A 52 -10.34 9.55 -17.76
C GLY A 52 -11.05 10.88 -17.49
N ASP A 53 -12.00 11.24 -18.32
CA ASP A 53 -12.77 12.49 -18.18
C ASP A 53 -13.69 12.43 -16.96
N ASP A 54 -14.09 13.60 -16.43
CA ASP A 54 -15.00 13.70 -15.27
C ASP A 54 -16.30 12.91 -15.45
N LYS A 55 -16.82 12.86 -16.68
CA LYS A 55 -18.04 12.10 -17.04
C LYS A 55 -17.89 10.59 -16.87
N ASP A 56 -16.66 10.08 -16.85
CA ASP A 56 -16.35 8.64 -16.84
C ASP A 56 -15.99 8.12 -15.44
N VAL A 57 -15.87 8.99 -14.42
CA VAL A 57 -15.42 8.64 -13.05
C VAL A 57 -16.18 7.45 -12.46
N ALA A 58 -17.50 7.42 -12.59
CA ALA A 58 -18.32 6.33 -12.05
C ALA A 58 -18.01 4.99 -12.74
N ALA A 59 -17.88 4.98 -14.07
CA ALA A 59 -17.56 3.79 -14.83
C ALA A 59 -16.12 3.30 -14.53
N LEU A 60 -15.17 4.22 -14.39
CA LEU A 60 -13.79 3.91 -14.03
C LEU A 60 -13.69 3.31 -12.62
N ALA A 61 -14.42 3.87 -11.65
CA ALA A 61 -14.48 3.32 -10.29
C ALA A 61 -15.07 1.89 -10.28
N ASP A 62 -16.09 1.63 -11.09
CA ASP A 62 -16.70 0.30 -11.21
C ASP A 62 -15.74 -0.76 -11.76
N THR A 63 -14.70 -0.37 -12.53
CA THR A 63 -13.68 -1.32 -13.00
C THR A 63 -12.89 -1.98 -11.87
N PHE A 64 -12.82 -1.35 -10.69
CA PHE A 64 -12.13 -1.91 -9.53
C PHE A 64 -12.98 -2.87 -8.70
N ARG A 65 -14.30 -2.95 -8.94
CA ARG A 65 -15.21 -3.83 -8.18
C ARG A 65 -14.77 -5.29 -8.15
N PRO A 66 -14.32 -5.92 -9.26
CA PRO A 66 -13.81 -7.30 -9.23
C PRO A 66 -12.52 -7.44 -8.42
N TYR A 67 -11.61 -6.47 -8.53
CA TYR A 67 -10.36 -6.45 -7.76
C TYR A 67 -10.64 -6.35 -6.26
N THR A 68 -11.51 -5.42 -5.84
CA THR A 68 -11.91 -5.27 -4.44
C THR A 68 -12.61 -6.53 -3.91
N ALA A 69 -13.45 -7.19 -4.72
CA ALA A 69 -14.17 -8.40 -4.32
C ALA A 69 -13.25 -9.59 -3.99
N LEU A 70 -12.01 -9.61 -4.50
CA LEU A 70 -11.02 -10.63 -4.10
C LEU A 70 -10.64 -10.51 -2.61
N TYR A 71 -10.67 -9.30 -2.05
CA TYR A 71 -10.16 -9.02 -0.72
C TYR A 71 -11.27 -8.66 0.28
N VAL A 72 -12.43 -8.22 -0.20
CA VAL A 72 -13.61 -7.87 0.60
C VAL A 72 -14.74 -8.84 0.25
N GLY A 73 -15.11 -9.70 1.21
CA GLY A 73 -16.10 -10.77 1.01
C GLY A 73 -15.52 -12.18 0.92
N GLY A 74 -14.18 -12.30 1.02
CA GLY A 74 -13.44 -13.56 1.12
C GLY A 74 -13.17 -14.23 -0.23
N MET A 75 -11.93 -14.69 -0.45
CA MET A 75 -11.55 -15.53 -1.59
C MET A 75 -12.25 -16.89 -1.53
N GLY A 76 -13.54 -16.93 -1.84
CA GLY A 76 -14.36 -18.13 -1.75
C GLY A 76 -14.63 -18.60 -0.32
N SER A 77 -14.73 -17.69 0.67
CA SER A 77 -15.22 -18.08 1.98
C SER A 77 -16.67 -18.56 1.85
N ARG A 78 -16.84 -19.87 1.95
CA ARG A 78 -18.03 -20.49 2.50
C ARG A 78 -17.92 -20.48 4.02
#